data_AF-A0A8T5UY04-F1
#
_entry.id   AF-A0A8T5UY04-F1
#
_cell.length_a   1.000
_cell.length_b   1.000
_cell.length_c   1.000
_cell.angle_alpha   90.00
_cell.angle_beta   90.00
_cell.angle_gamma   90.00
#
_symmetry.space_group_name_H-M   'P 1'
#
loop_
_entity.id
_entity.type
_entity.pdbx_description
1 polymer ?
#
loop_
_entity_poly.entity_id
_entity_poly.type
_entity_poly.pdbx_seq_one_letter_code
_entity_poly.pdbx_strand_id
1 'polypeptide(L)' 'MRSFLLIAAAFLAFGASMTFESTDASAVVCARGVYRAGCAGPNAAVVVRKPVPAVRCTRVLVNGVYVKRCV' A
#
# COMPACT_ATOMS: atom_id res chain seq x y z
N MET A 1 -37.10 -37.23 -1.52
CA MET A 1 -37.65 -35.86 -1.43
C MET A 1 -36.87 -34.98 -0.47
N ARG A 2 -36.71 -35.40 0.80
CA ARG A 2 -36.00 -34.62 1.83
C ARG A 2 -34.51 -34.38 1.53
N SER A 3 -33.81 -35.35 0.96
CA SER A 3 -32.38 -35.20 0.58
C SER A 3 -32.16 -34.19 -0.55
N PHE A 4 -33.08 -34.13 -1.53
CA PHE A 4 -33.02 -33.13 -2.60
C PHE A 4 -33.20 -31.71 -2.07
N LEU A 5 -34.10 -31.51 -1.09
CA LEU A 5 -34.30 -30.22 -0.44
C LEU A 5 -33.05 -29.75 0.33
N LEU A 6 -32.33 -30.67 0.99
CA LEU A 6 -31.09 -30.34 1.72
C LEU A 6 -29.96 -29.94 0.77
N ILE A 7 -29.83 -30.63 -0.37
CA ILE A 7 -28.81 -30.33 -1.39
C ILE A 7 -29.07 -28.94 -2.01
N ALA A 8 -30.32 -28.65 -2.36
CA ALA A 8 -30.70 -27.35 -2.90
C ALA A 8 -30.45 -26.20 -1.92
N ALA A 9 -30.77 -26.39 -0.64
CA ALA A 9 -30.50 -25.40 0.41
C ALA A 9 -29.00 -25.15 0.62
N ALA A 10 -28.17 -26.20 0.56
CA ALA A 10 -26.72 -26.08 0.70
C ALA A 10 -26.10 -25.29 -0.47
N PHE A 11 -26.51 -25.57 -1.71
CA PHE A 11 -26.05 -24.82 -2.88
C PHE A 11 -26.50 -23.36 -2.85
N LEU A 12 -27.74 -23.08 -2.41
CA LEU A 12 -28.24 -21.71 -2.26
C LEU A 12 -27.45 -20.93 -1.19
N ALA A 13 -27.19 -21.55 -0.03
CA ALA A 13 -26.40 -20.91 1.03
C ALA A 13 -24.95 -20.66 0.59
N PHE A 14 -24.33 -21.62 -0.11
CA PHE A 14 -22.98 -21.49 -0.63
C PHE A 14 -22.89 -20.42 -1.73
N GLY A 15 -23.82 -20.42 -2.68
CA GLY A 15 -23.93 -19.40 -3.72
C GLY A 15 -24.15 -18.01 -3.14
N ALA A 16 -25.00 -17.87 -2.11
CA ALA A 16 -25.18 -16.61 -1.40
C ALA A 16 -23.88 -16.15 -0.74
N SER A 17 -23.12 -17.04 -0.09
CA SER A 17 -21.85 -16.68 0.54
C SER A 17 -20.78 -16.20 -0.46
N MET A 18 -20.76 -16.74 -1.68
CA MET A 18 -19.87 -16.29 -2.76
C MET A 18 -20.21 -14.89 -3.30
N THR A 19 -21.44 -14.40 -3.10
CA THR A 19 -21.81 -13.02 -3.50
C THR A 19 -21.38 -11.96 -2.49
N PHE A 20 -21.04 -12.37 -1.26
CA PHE A 20 -20.39 -11.51 -0.29
C PHE A 20 -18.88 -11.58 -0.52
N GLU A 21 -18.42 -10.87 -1.55
CA GLU A 21 -17.02 -10.46 -1.63
C GLU A 21 -16.71 -9.76 -0.30
N SER A 22 -15.77 -10.32 0.46
CA SER A 22 -15.33 -9.74 1.73
C SER A 22 -14.88 -8.32 1.46
N THR A 23 -15.77 -7.35 1.67
CA THR A 23 -15.44 -5.93 1.56
C THR A 23 -14.33 -5.71 2.55
N ASP A 24 -13.13 -5.52 2.04
CA ASP A 24 -11.94 -5.02 2.72
C ASP A 24 -11.90 -5.39 4.20
N ALA A 25 -11.32 -6.54 4.52
CA ALA A 25 -10.91 -6.83 5.90
C ALA A 25 -9.81 -5.83 6.32
N SER A 26 -10.19 -4.58 6.59
CA SER A 26 -9.35 -3.46 7.08
C SER A 26 -7.92 -3.45 6.54
N ALA A 27 -7.74 -3.79 5.26
CA ALA A 27 -6.42 -3.93 4.68
C ALA A 27 -5.86 -2.53 4.45
N VAL A 28 -4.90 -2.14 5.27
CA VAL A 28 -4.19 -0.88 5.10
C VAL A 28 -3.38 -0.96 3.80
N VAL A 29 -3.81 -0.25 2.77
CA VAL A 29 -3.12 -0.21 1.48
C VAL A 29 -2.05 0.86 1.55
N CYS A 30 -0.79 0.44 1.66
CA CYS A 30 0.35 1.34 1.66
C CYS A 30 0.98 1.44 0.25
N ALA A 31 1.26 2.68 -0.17
CA ALA A 31 1.93 2.98 -1.42
C ALA A 31 3.11 3.94 -1.21
N ARG A 32 4.20 3.71 -1.95
CA ARG A 32 5.42 4.52 -1.89
C ARG A 32 5.69 5.18 -3.24
N GLY A 33 5.15 6.38 -3.43
CA GLY A 33 5.40 7.20 -4.60
C GLY A 33 6.70 8.00 -4.53
N VAL A 34 7.05 8.62 -5.64
CA VAL A 34 8.27 9.45 -5.78
C VAL A 34 8.17 10.71 -4.92
N TYR A 35 7.04 11.42 -5.00
CA TYR A 35 6.83 12.68 -4.29
C TYR A 35 6.12 12.50 -2.94
N ARG A 36 5.31 11.44 -2.80
CA ARG A 36 4.50 11.19 -1.62
C ARG A 36 4.46 9.70 -1.31
N ALA A 37 4.41 9.38 -0.02
CA ALA A 37 4.15 8.03 0.46
C ALA A 37 2.95 8.10 1.41
N GLY A 38 2.17 7.04 1.48
CA GLY A 38 1.00 7.02 2.33
C GLY A 38 0.36 5.65 2.45
N CYS A 39 -0.58 5.56 3.39
CA CYS A 39 -1.38 4.38 3.61
C CYS A 39 -2.85 4.78 3.75
N ALA A 40 -3.74 4.02 3.14
CA ALA A 40 -5.18 4.20 3.24
C ALA A 40 -5.80 3.04 4.00
N GLY A 41 -6.65 3.34 4.97
CA GLY A 41 -7.44 2.37 5.72
C GLY A 41 -8.92 2.78 5.78
N PRO A 42 -9.77 1.96 6.42
CA PRO A 42 -11.22 2.11 6.38
C PRO A 42 -11.74 3.41 7.02
N ASN A 43 -11.03 3.94 8.02
CA ASN A 43 -11.45 5.13 8.75
C ASN A 43 -10.69 6.40 8.34
N ALA A 44 -9.47 6.26 7.78
CA ALA A 44 -8.62 7.39 7.45
C ALA A 44 -7.47 6.99 6.50
N ALA A 45 -6.87 8.00 5.88
CA ALA A 45 -5.64 7.87 5.12
C ALA A 45 -4.61 8.88 5.60
N VAL A 46 -3.34 8.48 5.58
CA VAL A 46 -2.20 9.36 5.89
C VAL A 46 -1.29 9.44 4.68
N VAL A 47 -0.92 10.65 4.29
CA VAL A 47 -0.01 10.90 3.17
C VAL A 47 1.03 11.92 3.60
N VAL A 48 2.29 11.57 3.44
CA VAL A 48 3.43 12.46 3.71
C VAL A 48 4.13 12.82 2.40
N ARG A 49 4.66 14.04 2.33
CA ARG A 49 5.61 14.38 1.25
C ARG A 49 6.93 13.67 1.53
N LYS A 50 7.51 13.10 0.48
CA LYS A 50 8.84 12.53 0.57
C LYS A 50 9.83 13.69 0.78
N PRO A 51 10.68 13.64 1.81
CA PRO A 51 11.70 14.66 1.97
C PRO A 51 12.60 14.63 0.74
N VAL A 52 12.84 15.81 0.15
CA VAL A 52 13.87 15.95 -0.86
C VAL A 52 15.19 15.54 -0.23
N PRO A 53 15.98 14.65 -0.86
CA PRO A 53 17.32 14.39 -0.38
C PRO A 53 18.05 15.74 -0.36
N ALA A 54 18.45 16.17 0.83
CA ALA A 54 19.19 17.39 1.00
C ALA A 54 20.59 17.15 0.43
N VAL A 55 20.76 17.41 -0.87
CA VAL A 55 22.04 17.27 -1.54
C VAL A 55 22.98 18.29 -0.91
N ARG A 56 23.97 17.81 -0.15
CA ARG A 56 25.00 18.68 0.41
C ARG A 56 26.17 18.73 -0.55
N CYS A 57 26.35 19.88 -1.17
CA CYS A 57 27.55 20.15 -1.95
C CYS A 57 28.61 20.85 -1.07
N THR A 58 29.74 20.18 -0.88
CA THR A 58 30.88 20.71 -0.14
C THR A 58 32.10 20.77 -1.06
N ARG A 59 32.96 21.77 -0.88
CA ARG A 59 34.29 21.77 -1.51
C ARG A 59 35.21 20.91 -0.67
N VAL A 60 35.76 19.87 -1.29
CA VAL A 60 36.77 19.00 -0.66
C VAL A 60 38.07 19.09 -1.43
N LEU A 61 39.19 19.06 -0.72
CA LEU A 61 40.52 19.05 -1.32
C LEU A 61 40.89 17.60 -1.66
N VAL A 62 41.16 17.32 -2.94
CA VAL A 62 41.60 15.99 -3.40
C VAL A 62 42.87 16.19 -4.21
N ASN A 63 43.98 15.60 -3.76
CA ASN A 63 45.29 15.69 -4.42
C ASN A 63 45.72 17.14 -4.73
N GLY A 64 45.45 18.08 -3.81
CA GLY A 64 45.81 19.50 -3.96
C GLY A 64 44.86 20.34 -4.82
N VAL A 65 43.80 19.75 -5.39
CA VAL A 65 42.79 20.47 -6.18
C VAL A 65 41.47 20.52 -5.41
N TYR A 66 40.82 21.69 -5.37
CA TYR A 66 39.48 21.84 -4.80
C TYR A 66 38.43 21.34 -5.78
N VAL A 67 37.72 20.28 -5.39
CA VAL A 67 36.60 19.74 -6.18
C VAL A 67 35.28 19.95 -5.43
N LYS A 68 34.21 20.28 -6.17
CA LYS A 68 32.86 20.27 -5.62
C LYS A 68 32.39 18.82 -5.55
N ARG A 69 32.06 18.35 -4.36
CA ARG A 69 31.45 17.04 -4.16
C ARG A 69 30.07 17.22 -3.56
N CYS A 70 29.08 16.62 -4.21
CA CYS A 70 27.70 16.61 -3.75
C CYS A 70 27.36 15.18 -3.30
N VAL A 71 26.80 15.05 -2.10
CA VAL A 71 26.30 13.79 -1.52
C VAL A 71 24.82 13.91 -1.17
#